data_AF-A0AAD3TNI5-F1
#
_entry.id   AF-A0AAD3TNI5-F1
#
_cell.length_a   1.000
_cell.length_b   1.000
_cell.length_c   1.000
_cell.angle_alpha   90.00
_cell.angle_beta   90.00
_cell.angle_gamma   90.00
#
_symmetry.space_group_name_H-M   'P 1'
#
loop_
_entity.id
_entity.type
_entity.pdbx_description
1 polymer ?
#
loop_
_entity_poly.entity_id
_entity_poly.type
_entity_poly.pdbx_seq_one_letter_code
_entity_poly.pdbx_strand_id
1 'polypeptide(L)'
;MTSPSVVPTPNKRSLHLPKSCILVPSNRAITRARPSAKFMDLPLEIFQSIHMYSGSESLPVVNKYLQSRFSNVYYKARWVLYKQCPTKDQLCNTYTNKSGASQLDIILTRRLCDKEVLLRVLEIWENQLRQYEREERAKQLELWEREKEQERQRCWSSPNPEETPPEPEPPYPSPRATRIPRRLLRTRPGTQPRLDPYVRFLVGRFQILPDADGCYPLLRGAADRNYELIQWLIQLGASVTTNESIAFKAAIVNQDLKMMRLLMQPDEKKYGKKRQLTVTNRVPLFCRMPCARQWVDLALQHKAYDIVRWLVDEKGLTPSLKGIMNLESAGYNCFEQEHPQEKAPRQEQRRKNKKRKL
;
A
#
# COMPACT_ATOMS: atom_id res chain seq x y z
N MET A 1 -62.77 -34.98 8.84
CA MET A 1 -62.21 -35.27 7.50
C MET A 1 -60.70 -35.20 7.61
N THR A 2 -60.11 -36.38 7.80
CA THR A 2 -58.69 -36.60 8.11
C THR A 2 -58.03 -37.23 6.89
N SER A 3 -57.03 -36.56 6.33
CA SER A 3 -56.20 -37.08 5.23
C SER A 3 -54.91 -37.68 5.80
N PRO A 4 -54.55 -38.93 5.49
CA PRO A 4 -53.33 -39.53 6.00
C PRO A 4 -52.10 -39.18 5.14
N SER A 5 -51.01 -38.92 5.85
CA SER A 5 -49.65 -38.70 5.37
C SER A 5 -49.02 -40.01 4.86
N VAL A 6 -48.47 -39.99 3.65
CA VAL A 6 -47.72 -41.11 3.05
C VAL A 6 -46.23 -40.86 3.27
N VAL A 7 -45.59 -41.77 4.01
CA VAL A 7 -44.14 -41.79 4.25
C VAL A 7 -43.44 -42.60 3.15
N PRO A 8 -42.38 -42.10 2.49
CA PRO A 8 -41.61 -42.88 1.53
C PRO A 8 -40.56 -43.76 2.23
N THR A 9 -40.50 -45.03 1.87
CA THR A 9 -39.51 -46.01 2.34
C THR A 9 -38.17 -45.89 1.57
N PRO A 10 -37.03 -46.22 2.21
CA PRO A 10 -35.72 -46.10 1.59
C PRO A 10 -35.42 -47.28 0.65
N ASN A 11 -35.04 -46.93 -0.58
CA ASN A 11 -34.71 -47.84 -1.67
C ASN A 11 -33.31 -48.44 -1.43
N LYS A 12 -33.24 -49.74 -1.10
CA LYS A 12 -31.97 -50.49 -0.98
C LYS A 12 -31.42 -50.79 -2.38
N ARG A 13 -30.52 -49.94 -2.88
CA ARG A 13 -29.71 -50.25 -4.07
C ARG A 13 -28.49 -51.08 -3.65
N SER A 14 -28.55 -52.38 -3.95
CA SER A 14 -27.40 -53.29 -3.91
C SER A 14 -26.41 -52.89 -5.02
N LEU A 15 -25.20 -52.49 -4.65
CA LEU A 15 -24.10 -52.24 -5.59
C LEU A 15 -23.38 -53.56 -5.88
N HIS A 16 -23.65 -54.14 -7.05
CA HIS A 16 -22.83 -55.20 -7.61
C HIS A 16 -21.49 -54.63 -8.07
N LEU A 17 -20.41 -54.95 -7.35
CA LEU A 17 -19.04 -54.74 -7.81
C LEU A 17 -18.64 -55.86 -8.79
N PRO A 18 -17.96 -55.54 -9.90
CA PRO A 18 -17.49 -56.53 -10.88
C PRO A 18 -16.35 -57.39 -10.32
N LYS A 19 -16.44 -58.70 -10.54
CA LYS A 19 -15.49 -59.75 -10.12
C LYS A 19 -14.24 -59.79 -11.02
N SER A 20 -13.47 -58.71 -11.09
CA SER A 20 -12.18 -58.71 -11.80
C SER A 20 -11.09 -58.01 -10.97
N CYS A 21 -10.82 -58.57 -9.79
CA CYS A 21 -9.59 -58.31 -9.04
C CYS A 21 -8.89 -59.66 -8.79
N ILE A 22 -8.12 -60.11 -9.77
CA ILE A 22 -7.16 -61.20 -9.60
C ILE A 22 -5.97 -60.62 -8.83
N LEU A 23 -5.79 -61.08 -7.59
CA LEU A 23 -4.63 -60.75 -6.77
C LEU A 23 -3.40 -61.43 -7.35
N VAL A 24 -2.51 -60.64 -7.95
CA VAL A 24 -1.15 -61.07 -8.31
C VAL A 24 -0.27 -60.99 -7.05
N PRO A 25 0.44 -62.06 -6.65
CA PRO A 25 1.33 -62.02 -5.51
C PRO A 25 2.52 -61.08 -5.77
N SER A 26 2.62 -60.09 -4.90
CA SER A 26 3.59 -59.00 -4.93
C SER A 26 4.99 -59.49 -4.58
N ASN A 27 5.89 -59.51 -5.57
CA ASN A 27 7.33 -59.53 -5.32
C ASN A 27 7.73 -58.24 -4.60
N ARG A 28 8.49 -58.38 -3.51
CA ARG A 28 8.96 -57.32 -2.60
C ARG A 28 9.34 -56.03 -3.33
N ALA A 29 8.37 -55.13 -3.47
CA ALA A 29 8.62 -53.76 -3.89
C ALA A 29 9.35 -53.05 -2.76
N ILE A 30 10.59 -52.65 -3.00
CA ILE A 30 11.30 -51.66 -2.20
C ILE A 30 10.42 -50.40 -2.26
N THR A 31 9.62 -50.18 -1.23
CA THR A 31 8.83 -48.96 -1.07
C THR A 31 9.81 -47.82 -0.85
N ARG A 32 10.25 -47.18 -1.94
CA ARG A 32 10.87 -45.86 -1.87
C ARG A 32 9.95 -45.00 -1.03
N ALA A 33 10.39 -44.65 0.18
CA ALA A 33 9.64 -43.82 1.10
C ALA A 33 9.18 -42.59 0.30
N ARG A 34 7.87 -42.49 0.05
CA ARG A 34 7.32 -41.33 -0.64
C ARG A 34 7.76 -40.12 0.18
N PRO A 35 8.32 -39.07 -0.45
CA PRO A 35 8.70 -37.86 0.28
C PRO A 35 7.48 -37.44 1.09
N SER A 36 7.66 -37.36 2.42
CA SER A 36 6.57 -37.00 3.34
C SER A 36 5.99 -35.67 2.85
N ALA A 37 4.71 -35.66 2.48
CA ALA A 37 4.05 -34.46 2.00
C ALA A 37 4.31 -33.34 3.00
N LYS A 38 5.09 -32.34 2.57
CA LYS A 38 5.40 -31.19 3.40
C LYS A 38 4.15 -30.34 3.43
N PHE A 39 3.97 -29.60 4.51
CA PHE A 39 2.88 -28.64 4.60
C PHE A 39 2.84 -27.73 3.36
N MET A 40 4.01 -27.30 2.87
CA MET A 40 4.19 -26.47 1.67
C MET A 40 3.73 -27.10 0.34
N ASP A 41 3.41 -28.39 0.34
CA ASP A 41 2.92 -29.11 -0.83
C ASP A 41 1.38 -29.09 -0.93
N LEU A 42 0.68 -28.53 0.06
CA LEU A 42 -0.78 -28.35 0.01
C LEU A 42 -1.18 -27.31 -1.07
N PRO A 43 -2.34 -27.49 -1.72
CA PRO A 43 -2.93 -26.48 -2.58
C PRO A 43 -3.09 -25.14 -1.86
N LEU A 44 -2.88 -24.03 -2.58
CA LEU A 44 -2.88 -22.69 -1.99
C LEU A 44 -4.23 -22.34 -1.35
N GLU A 45 -5.33 -22.82 -1.89
CA GLU A 45 -6.69 -22.58 -1.41
C GLU A 45 -6.86 -23.12 0.01
N ILE A 46 -6.31 -24.30 0.26
CA ILE A 46 -6.28 -24.93 1.58
C ILE A 46 -5.40 -24.09 2.50
N PHE A 47 -4.23 -23.65 2.04
CA PHE A 47 -3.35 -22.75 2.78
C PHE A 47 -3.99 -21.42 3.17
N GLN A 48 -4.75 -20.81 2.25
CA GLN A 48 -5.47 -19.56 2.50
C GLN A 48 -6.54 -19.76 3.55
N SER A 49 -7.28 -20.86 3.46
CA SER A 49 -8.30 -21.24 4.44
C SER A 49 -7.65 -21.40 5.82
N ILE A 50 -6.56 -22.18 5.90
CA ILE A 50 -5.83 -22.39 7.15
C ILE A 50 -5.27 -21.06 7.70
N HIS A 51 -4.73 -20.18 6.86
CA HIS A 51 -4.24 -18.86 7.31
C HIS A 51 -5.38 -17.96 7.83
N MET A 52 -6.51 -17.91 7.12
CA MET A 52 -7.69 -17.17 7.56
C MET A 52 -8.24 -17.71 8.88
N TYR A 53 -8.35 -19.04 9.02
CA TYR A 53 -8.79 -19.68 10.27
C TYR A 53 -7.78 -19.51 11.40
N SER A 54 -6.47 -19.42 11.10
CA SER A 54 -5.45 -19.12 12.11
C SER A 54 -5.57 -17.72 12.69
N GLY A 55 -6.28 -16.80 12.03
CA GLY A 55 -6.58 -15.47 12.57
C GLY A 55 -7.87 -15.43 13.41
N SER A 56 -8.65 -16.51 13.45
CA SER A 56 -9.93 -16.55 14.16
C SER A 56 -9.75 -16.76 15.66
N GLU A 57 -10.46 -15.98 16.47
CA GLU A 57 -10.49 -16.11 17.93
C GLU A 57 -11.17 -17.41 18.40
N SER A 58 -11.97 -18.04 17.52
CA SER A 58 -12.72 -19.26 17.82
C SER A 58 -11.90 -20.56 17.89
N LEU A 59 -10.59 -20.56 17.54
CA LEU A 59 -9.76 -21.77 17.48
C LEU A 59 -8.39 -21.61 18.18
N PRO A 60 -8.33 -21.37 19.50
CA PRO A 60 -7.15 -20.84 20.19
C PRO A 60 -5.89 -21.73 20.19
N VAL A 61 -6.04 -23.07 20.18
CA VAL A 61 -4.90 -24.00 20.24
C VAL A 61 -4.25 -24.21 18.87
N VAL A 62 -5.06 -24.41 17.83
CA VAL A 62 -4.62 -24.53 16.44
C VAL A 62 -4.03 -23.21 15.93
N ASN A 63 -4.57 -22.09 16.44
CA ASN A 63 -4.12 -20.73 16.15
C ASN A 63 -2.64 -20.51 16.51
N LYS A 64 -2.15 -20.84 17.72
CA LYS A 64 -0.76 -20.53 18.13
C LYS A 64 0.32 -21.19 17.26
N TYR A 65 0.18 -22.49 16.97
CA TYR A 65 1.17 -23.22 16.17
C TYR A 65 1.15 -22.76 14.71
N LEU A 66 -0.03 -22.63 14.12
CA LEU A 66 -0.18 -22.15 12.76
C LEU A 66 0.28 -20.69 12.63
N GLN A 67 -0.08 -19.83 13.58
CA GLN A 67 0.36 -18.44 13.61
C GLN A 67 1.87 -18.34 13.74
N SER A 68 2.52 -19.18 14.57
CA SER A 68 3.98 -19.29 14.62
C SER A 68 4.56 -19.67 13.26
N ARG A 69 4.00 -20.68 12.57
CA ARG A 69 4.48 -21.11 11.25
C ARG A 69 4.23 -20.07 10.14
N PHE A 70 3.08 -19.39 10.16
CA PHE A 70 2.70 -18.36 9.19
C PHE A 70 3.27 -16.98 9.52
N SER A 71 3.86 -16.79 10.71
CA SER A 71 4.60 -15.58 11.05
C SER A 71 5.89 -15.45 10.23
N ASN A 72 6.37 -16.55 9.63
CA ASN A 72 7.57 -16.58 8.82
C ASN A 72 7.49 -15.60 7.63
N VAL A 73 8.39 -14.63 7.62
CA VAL A 73 8.51 -13.58 6.61
C VAL A 73 8.66 -14.16 5.20
N TYR A 74 9.44 -15.22 5.04
CA TYR A 74 9.65 -15.88 3.75
C TYR A 74 8.37 -16.51 3.21
N TYR A 75 7.58 -17.15 4.08
CA TYR A 75 6.29 -17.70 3.69
C TYR A 75 5.33 -16.59 3.24
N LYS A 76 5.20 -15.51 4.03
CA LYS A 76 4.35 -14.37 3.68
C LYS A 76 4.77 -13.76 2.34
N ALA A 77 6.06 -13.59 2.12
CA ALA A 77 6.59 -13.03 0.88
C ALA A 77 6.23 -13.92 -0.33
N ARG A 78 6.50 -15.22 -0.24
CA ARG A 78 6.15 -16.17 -1.31
C ARG A 78 4.65 -16.22 -1.56
N TRP A 79 3.84 -16.18 -0.51
CA TRP A 79 2.38 -16.16 -0.64
C TRP A 79 1.87 -14.89 -1.32
N VAL A 80 2.38 -13.71 -0.92
CA VAL A 80 1.98 -12.44 -1.52
C VAL A 80 2.36 -12.39 -3.00
N LEU A 81 3.57 -12.88 -3.34
CA LEU A 81 4.04 -12.95 -4.72
C LEU A 81 3.18 -13.92 -5.55
N TYR A 82 2.98 -15.16 -5.07
CA TYR A 82 2.19 -16.16 -5.79
C TYR A 82 0.75 -15.71 -6.02
N LYS A 83 0.13 -15.01 -5.05
CA LYS A 83 -1.26 -14.58 -5.21
C LYS A 83 -1.44 -13.46 -6.24
N GLN A 84 -0.36 -12.76 -6.63
CA GLN A 84 -0.41 -11.77 -7.71
C GLN A 84 0.15 -12.30 -9.02
N CYS A 85 1.15 -13.18 -8.94
CA CYS A 85 1.83 -13.80 -10.07
C CYS A 85 1.81 -15.32 -9.87
N PRO A 86 0.67 -16.00 -10.12
CA PRO A 86 0.55 -17.45 -9.95
C PRO A 86 1.47 -18.25 -10.88
N THR A 87 1.78 -17.75 -12.07
CA THR A 87 2.67 -18.43 -13.03
C THR A 87 4.02 -17.72 -13.15
N LYS A 88 5.07 -18.50 -13.42
CA LYS A 88 6.41 -17.96 -13.71
C LYS A 88 6.36 -17.00 -14.90
N ASP A 89 5.59 -17.35 -15.93
CA ASP A 89 5.44 -16.53 -17.13
C ASP A 89 4.78 -15.19 -16.83
N GLN A 90 3.83 -15.12 -15.89
CA GLN A 90 3.25 -13.83 -15.49
C GLN A 90 4.27 -12.95 -14.77
N LEU A 91 5.13 -13.52 -13.94
CA LEU A 91 6.20 -12.75 -13.30
C LEU A 91 7.14 -12.13 -14.35
N CYS A 92 7.47 -12.87 -15.41
CA CYS A 92 8.36 -12.41 -16.48
C CYS A 92 7.64 -11.47 -17.47
N ASN A 93 6.39 -11.75 -17.84
CA ASN A 93 5.58 -10.88 -18.70
C ASN A 93 5.20 -9.56 -18.03
N THR A 94 5.12 -9.54 -16.69
CA THR A 94 4.94 -8.27 -15.98
C THR A 94 6.15 -7.37 -16.12
N TYR A 95 7.32 -7.92 -16.42
CA TYR A 95 8.55 -7.18 -16.52
C TYR A 95 8.71 -6.49 -17.89
N THR A 96 8.38 -7.17 -18.99
CA THR A 96 8.44 -6.59 -20.34
C THR A 96 7.39 -5.50 -20.57
N ASN A 97 6.28 -5.58 -19.84
CA ASN A 97 5.21 -4.59 -19.89
C ASN A 97 5.37 -3.59 -18.73
N LYS A 98 4.78 -2.39 -18.80
CA LYS A 98 4.68 -1.42 -17.68
C LYS A 98 3.92 -1.96 -16.44
N SER A 99 3.70 -3.28 -16.37
CA SER A 99 2.91 -4.04 -15.41
C SER A 99 3.70 -4.40 -14.13
N GLY A 100 5.03 -4.47 -14.16
CA GLY A 100 5.82 -4.86 -12.99
C GLY A 100 5.64 -3.89 -11.82
N ALA A 101 5.58 -2.59 -12.15
CA ALA A 101 5.24 -1.54 -11.19
C ALA A 101 3.83 -1.70 -10.61
N SER A 102 2.83 -2.00 -11.45
CA SER A 102 1.45 -2.17 -10.99
C SER A 102 1.31 -3.38 -10.09
N GLN A 103 1.98 -4.50 -10.40
CA GLN A 103 1.99 -5.68 -9.54
C GLN A 103 2.59 -5.38 -8.16
N LEU A 104 3.72 -4.68 -8.11
CA LEU A 104 4.33 -4.30 -6.84
C LEU A 104 3.42 -3.36 -6.04
N ASP A 105 2.74 -2.41 -6.69
CA ASP A 105 1.77 -1.54 -6.03
C ASP A 105 0.61 -2.36 -5.43
N ILE A 106 0.08 -3.37 -6.15
CA ILE A 106 -0.97 -4.26 -5.64
C ILE A 106 -0.42 -5.12 -4.48
N ILE A 107 0.81 -5.64 -4.56
CA ILE A 107 1.48 -6.34 -3.44
C ILE A 107 1.52 -5.46 -2.19
N LEU A 108 1.95 -4.21 -2.33
CA LEU A 108 2.11 -3.29 -1.22
C LEU A 108 0.77 -2.89 -0.58
N THR A 109 -0.34 -2.91 -1.33
CA THR A 109 -1.67 -2.65 -0.79
C THR A 109 -2.13 -3.72 0.21
N ARG A 110 -1.53 -4.92 0.21
CA ARG A 110 -1.90 -6.00 1.13
C ARG A 110 -1.38 -5.74 2.54
N ARG A 111 -2.23 -6.00 3.54
CA ARG A 111 -1.90 -5.83 4.96
C ARG A 111 -0.72 -6.70 5.43
N LEU A 112 -0.51 -7.85 4.79
CA LEU A 112 0.59 -8.77 5.11
C LEU A 112 1.96 -8.29 4.64
N CYS A 113 2.01 -7.28 3.77
CA CYS A 113 3.26 -6.77 3.21
C CYS A 113 3.86 -5.70 4.13
N ASP A 114 4.51 -6.12 5.21
CA ASP A 114 5.38 -5.24 6.00
C ASP A 114 6.73 -5.03 5.31
N LYS A 115 7.62 -4.25 5.94
CA LYS A 115 8.95 -3.92 5.40
C LYS A 115 9.79 -5.18 5.13
N GLU A 116 9.78 -6.14 6.04
CA GLU A 116 10.59 -7.35 5.95
C GLU A 116 10.05 -8.28 4.86
N VAL A 117 8.73 -8.44 4.81
CA VAL A 117 8.04 -9.20 3.77
C VAL A 117 8.31 -8.60 2.41
N LEU A 118 8.25 -7.28 2.26
CA LEU A 118 8.58 -6.62 0.99
C LEU A 118 10.02 -6.89 0.56
N LEU A 119 11.00 -6.73 1.45
CA LEU A 119 12.40 -7.01 1.13
C LEU A 119 12.57 -8.44 0.63
N ARG A 120 11.90 -9.39 1.29
CA ARG A 120 11.94 -10.80 0.90
C ARG A 120 11.17 -11.09 -0.38
N VAL A 121 10.09 -10.37 -0.68
CA VAL A 121 9.39 -10.41 -1.97
C VAL A 121 10.34 -9.97 -3.09
N LEU A 122 11.03 -8.84 -2.91
CA LEU A 122 11.97 -8.32 -3.90
C LEU A 122 13.11 -9.31 -4.16
N GLU A 123 13.65 -9.92 -3.10
CA GLU A 123 14.70 -10.93 -3.24
C GLU A 123 14.23 -12.19 -3.99
N ILE A 124 13.03 -12.71 -3.66
CA ILE A 124 12.46 -13.86 -4.37
C ILE A 124 12.23 -13.49 -5.85
N TRP A 125 11.71 -12.29 -6.10
CA TRP A 125 11.45 -11.79 -7.45
C TRP A 125 12.75 -11.68 -8.25
N GLU A 126 13.77 -11.01 -7.73
CA GLU A 126 15.08 -10.87 -8.38
C GLU A 126 15.73 -12.23 -8.65
N ASN A 127 15.63 -13.18 -7.72
CA ASN A 127 16.14 -14.53 -7.92
C ASN A 127 15.40 -15.27 -9.04
N GLN A 128 14.07 -15.14 -9.12
CA GLN A 128 13.28 -15.73 -10.19
C GLN A 128 13.60 -15.09 -11.54
N LEU A 129 13.80 -13.78 -11.58
CA LEU A 129 14.18 -13.05 -12.79
C LEU A 129 15.53 -13.53 -13.32
N ARG A 130 16.54 -13.65 -12.44
CA ARG A 130 17.85 -14.21 -12.83
C ARG A 130 17.78 -15.66 -13.30
N GLN A 131 16.87 -16.46 -12.75
CA GLN A 131 16.67 -17.83 -13.24
C GLN A 131 16.09 -17.82 -14.65
N TYR A 132 15.08 -16.99 -14.89
CA TYR A 132 14.48 -16.82 -16.21
C TYR A 132 15.49 -16.34 -17.25
N GLU A 133 16.29 -15.31 -16.94
CA GLU A 133 17.35 -14.81 -17.81
C GLU A 133 18.36 -15.92 -18.19
N ARG A 134 18.73 -16.78 -17.24
CA ARG A 134 19.61 -17.93 -17.52
C ARG A 134 18.95 -18.96 -18.43
N GLU A 135 17.67 -19.27 -18.19
CA GLU A 135 16.91 -20.22 -18.99
C GLU A 135 16.69 -19.71 -20.43
N GLU A 136 16.36 -18.42 -20.58
CA GLU A 136 16.20 -17.77 -21.88
C GLU A 136 17.52 -17.71 -22.64
N ARG A 137 18.61 -17.33 -21.97
CA ARG A 137 19.95 -17.35 -22.57
C ARG A 137 20.36 -18.75 -23.00
N ALA A 138 20.08 -19.77 -22.20
CA ALA A 138 20.35 -21.15 -22.58
C ALA A 138 19.57 -21.57 -23.84
N LYS A 139 18.31 -21.14 -23.97
CA LYS A 139 17.51 -21.37 -25.18
C LYS A 139 18.02 -20.61 -26.39
N GLN A 140 18.44 -19.36 -26.22
CA GLN A 140 19.03 -18.55 -27.30
C GLN A 140 20.32 -19.18 -27.81
N LEU A 141 21.19 -19.65 -26.91
CA LEU A 141 22.41 -20.38 -27.26
C LEU A 141 22.09 -21.68 -28.01
N GLU A 142 21.12 -22.47 -27.52
CA GLU A 142 20.71 -23.70 -28.18
C GLU A 142 20.13 -23.46 -29.58
N LEU A 143 19.35 -22.39 -29.78
CA LEU A 143 18.83 -22.00 -31.09
C LEU A 143 19.95 -21.57 -32.03
N TRP A 144 20.87 -20.73 -31.55
CA TRP A 144 22.03 -20.29 -32.30
C TRP A 144 22.93 -21.47 -32.71
N GLU A 145 23.18 -22.41 -31.80
CA GLU A 145 23.94 -23.64 -32.09
C GLU A 145 23.24 -24.50 -33.15
N ARG A 146 21.91 -24.64 -33.08
CA ARG A 146 21.13 -25.37 -34.10
C ARG A 146 21.16 -24.67 -35.45
N GLU A 147 21.06 -23.36 -35.49
CA GLU A 147 21.16 -22.57 -36.73
C GLU A 147 22.55 -22.71 -37.34
N LYS A 148 23.59 -22.62 -36.52
CA LYS A 148 24.99 -22.84 -36.94
C LYS A 148 25.22 -24.24 -37.46
N GLU A 149 24.63 -25.26 -36.83
CA GLU A 149 24.73 -26.65 -37.29
C GLU A 149 23.98 -26.85 -38.62
N GLN A 150 22.81 -26.27 -38.78
CA GLN A 150 22.08 -26.30 -40.07
C GLN A 150 22.86 -25.57 -41.18
N GLU A 151 23.51 -24.47 -40.87
CA GLU A 151 24.35 -23.73 -41.81
C GLU A 151 25.58 -24.55 -42.24
N ARG A 152 26.23 -25.24 -41.30
CA ARG A 152 27.33 -26.20 -41.58
C ARG A 152 26.88 -27.34 -42.50
N GLN A 153 25.64 -27.79 -42.37
CA GLN A 153 25.09 -28.84 -43.23
C GLN A 153 24.74 -28.33 -44.64
N ARG A 154 24.37 -27.06 -44.78
CA ARG A 154 23.99 -26.45 -46.07
C ARG A 154 25.20 -26.01 -46.90
N CYS A 155 26.26 -25.53 -46.27
CA CYS A 155 27.45 -25.00 -46.94
C CYS A 155 28.68 -25.86 -46.65
N TRP A 156 29.29 -26.42 -47.71
CA TRP A 156 30.61 -27.06 -47.63
C TRP A 156 31.75 -26.04 -47.48
N SER A 157 31.46 -24.75 -47.70
CA SER A 157 32.40 -23.65 -47.48
C SER A 157 32.75 -23.54 -45.99
N SER A 158 34.04 -23.37 -45.69
CA SER A 158 34.53 -23.29 -44.31
C SER A 158 33.76 -22.24 -43.51
N PRO A 159 33.27 -22.58 -42.29
CA PRO A 159 32.50 -21.65 -41.47
C PRO A 159 33.34 -20.42 -41.13
N ASN A 160 32.72 -19.25 -41.15
CA ASN A 160 33.37 -18.00 -40.78
C ASN A 160 33.74 -18.03 -39.28
N PRO A 161 35.02 -18.05 -38.90
CA PRO A 161 35.43 -18.27 -37.50
C PRO A 161 35.11 -17.08 -36.57
N GLU A 162 34.65 -15.95 -37.12
CA GLU A 162 34.41 -14.72 -36.37
C GLU A 162 32.99 -14.56 -35.81
N GLU A 163 32.06 -15.47 -36.11
CA GLU A 163 30.72 -15.36 -35.56
C GLU A 163 30.66 -15.80 -34.09
N THR A 164 30.75 -14.82 -33.20
CA THR A 164 30.51 -14.99 -31.77
C THR A 164 29.01 -15.14 -31.48
N PRO A 165 28.63 -15.91 -30.45
CA PRO A 165 27.25 -15.94 -29.96
C PRO A 165 26.72 -14.54 -29.66
N PRO A 166 25.41 -14.29 -29.82
CA PRO A 166 24.83 -12.99 -29.51
C PRO A 166 25.16 -12.57 -28.07
N GLU A 167 25.58 -11.31 -27.90
CA GLU A 167 25.85 -10.74 -26.58
C GLU A 167 24.57 -10.77 -25.73
N PRO A 168 24.63 -11.15 -24.45
CA PRO A 168 23.45 -11.16 -23.60
C PRO A 168 22.82 -9.78 -23.51
N GLU A 169 21.49 -9.72 -23.57
CA GLU A 169 20.75 -8.51 -23.25
C GLU A 169 21.10 -8.02 -21.83
N PRO A 170 21.12 -6.70 -21.60
CA PRO A 170 21.40 -6.16 -20.28
C PRO A 170 20.40 -6.68 -19.24
N PRO A 171 20.83 -6.88 -17.98
CA PRO A 171 19.95 -7.40 -16.95
C PRO A 171 18.75 -6.50 -16.75
N TYR A 172 17.61 -7.12 -16.52
CA TYR A 172 16.34 -6.46 -16.33
C TYR A 172 16.34 -5.56 -15.07
N PRO A 173 16.02 -4.25 -15.12
CA PRO A 173 15.89 -3.40 -13.94
C PRO A 173 14.99 -3.95 -12.84
N SER A 174 15.39 -3.77 -11.57
CA SER A 174 14.55 -4.16 -10.44
C SER A 174 13.16 -3.48 -10.49
N PRO A 175 12.08 -4.19 -10.11
CA PRO A 175 10.73 -3.62 -10.10
C PRO A 175 10.66 -2.41 -9.17
N ARG A 176 9.96 -1.36 -9.61
CA ARG A 176 9.80 -0.09 -8.88
C ARG A 176 8.34 0.16 -8.57
N ALA A 177 8.04 0.40 -7.29
CA ALA A 177 6.71 0.83 -6.88
C ALA A 177 6.47 2.25 -7.35
N THR A 178 5.27 2.54 -7.83
CA THR A 178 4.92 3.89 -8.29
C THR A 178 4.08 4.64 -7.27
N ARG A 179 3.39 3.94 -6.36
CA ARG A 179 2.44 4.56 -5.44
C ARG A 179 2.70 4.18 -3.98
N ILE A 180 2.41 5.13 -3.09
CA ILE A 180 2.38 4.86 -1.66
C ILE A 180 1.08 4.11 -1.33
N PRO A 181 1.14 2.96 -0.64
CA PRO A 181 -0.06 2.21 -0.31
C PRO A 181 -0.99 3.01 0.59
N ARG A 182 -2.23 3.22 0.14
CA ARG A 182 -3.24 4.01 0.86
C ARG A 182 -3.47 3.55 2.30
N ARG A 183 -3.29 2.27 2.59
CA ARG A 183 -3.43 1.71 3.95
C ARG A 183 -2.41 2.29 4.95
N LEU A 184 -1.21 2.64 4.49
CA LEU A 184 -0.13 3.17 5.34
C LEU A 184 -0.35 4.65 5.67
N LEU A 185 -1.22 5.31 4.90
CA LEU A 185 -1.57 6.71 5.08
C LEU A 185 -2.78 6.89 6.01
N ARG A 186 -3.45 5.80 6.40
CA ARG A 186 -4.63 5.84 7.27
C ARG A 186 -4.21 5.81 8.73
N THR A 187 -4.59 6.84 9.47
CA THR A 187 -4.47 6.86 10.94
C THR A 187 -5.56 5.99 11.55
N ARG A 188 -5.23 5.22 12.60
CA ARG A 188 -6.24 4.44 13.34
C ARG A 188 -7.07 5.40 14.21
N PRO A 189 -8.40 5.21 14.33
CA PRO A 189 -9.23 6.05 15.19
C PRO A 189 -8.70 6.01 16.63
N GLY A 190 -8.62 7.17 17.28
CA GLY A 190 -8.10 7.32 18.64
C GLY A 190 -6.57 7.35 18.78
N THR A 191 -5.81 7.13 17.71
CA THR A 191 -4.35 7.28 17.74
C THR A 191 -3.92 8.65 17.20
N GLN A 192 -2.84 9.21 17.77
CA GLN A 192 -2.25 10.43 17.21
C GLN A 192 -1.70 10.14 15.81
N PRO A 193 -2.05 10.95 14.80
CA PRO A 193 -1.50 10.81 13.46
C PRO A 193 0.02 11.01 13.49
N ARG A 194 0.76 10.02 12.99
CA ARG A 194 2.22 10.06 12.84
C ARG A 194 2.61 9.54 11.48
N LEU A 195 3.77 9.96 10.98
CA LEU A 195 4.31 9.43 9.73
C LEU A 195 4.84 8.01 9.96
N ASP A 196 4.24 7.02 9.29
CA ASP A 196 4.71 5.64 9.36
C ASP A 196 6.16 5.53 8.82
N PRO A 197 7.12 5.00 9.59
CA PRO A 197 8.50 4.81 9.15
C PRO A 197 8.61 3.99 7.85
N TYR A 198 7.65 3.11 7.60
CA TYR A 198 7.61 2.30 6.39
C TYR A 198 7.34 3.15 5.15
N VAL A 199 6.56 4.23 5.25
CA VAL A 199 6.35 5.17 4.13
C VAL A 199 7.66 5.86 3.75
N ARG A 200 8.46 6.28 4.73
CA ARG A 200 9.79 6.86 4.48
C ARG A 200 10.71 5.87 3.77
N PHE A 201 10.68 4.61 4.20
CA PHE A 201 11.45 3.55 3.56
C PHE A 201 11.03 3.34 2.09
N LEU A 202 9.73 3.27 1.80
CA LEU A 202 9.23 3.08 0.43
C LEU A 202 9.63 4.24 -0.49
N VAL A 203 9.41 5.48 -0.06
CA VAL A 203 9.78 6.66 -0.85
C VAL A 203 11.30 6.74 -1.05
N GLY A 204 12.10 6.47 -0.03
CA GLY A 204 13.56 6.45 -0.16
C GLY A 204 14.08 5.35 -1.08
N ARG A 205 13.51 4.14 -0.99
CA ARG A 205 13.96 2.96 -1.76
C ARG A 205 13.56 3.04 -3.24
N PHE A 206 12.34 3.50 -3.53
CA PHE A 206 11.77 3.48 -4.87
C PHE A 206 11.72 4.86 -5.54
N GLN A 207 12.11 5.92 -4.82
CA GLN A 207 12.02 7.31 -5.30
C GLN A 207 10.60 7.69 -5.74
N ILE A 208 9.59 7.19 -5.02
CA ILE A 208 8.18 7.46 -5.30
C ILE A 208 7.95 8.97 -5.21
N LEU A 209 7.43 9.56 -6.29
CA LEU A 209 7.05 10.96 -6.29
C LEU A 209 5.90 11.19 -5.30
N PRO A 210 5.92 12.28 -4.52
CA PRO A 210 4.87 12.55 -3.53
C PRO A 210 3.47 12.68 -4.16
N ASP A 211 3.41 13.07 -5.43
CA ASP A 211 2.17 13.31 -6.18
C ASP A 211 1.73 12.12 -7.06
N ALA A 212 2.40 10.97 -6.97
CA ALA A 212 2.18 9.83 -7.88
C ALA A 212 0.76 9.20 -7.81
N ASP A 213 0.02 9.42 -6.72
CA ASP A 213 -1.38 8.96 -6.56
C ASP A 213 -2.35 10.15 -6.56
N GLY A 214 -2.11 11.17 -7.41
CA GLY A 214 -2.99 12.33 -7.54
C GLY A 214 -3.14 13.10 -6.23
N CYS A 215 -2.04 13.31 -5.52
CA CYS A 215 -2.00 14.01 -4.22
C CYS A 215 -2.84 13.37 -3.11
N TYR A 216 -3.24 12.11 -3.26
CA TYR A 216 -3.89 11.34 -2.20
C TYR A 216 -3.14 11.36 -0.85
N PRO A 217 -1.79 11.26 -0.81
CA PRO A 217 -1.06 11.39 0.45
C PRO A 217 -1.25 12.73 1.16
N LEU A 218 -1.30 13.83 0.38
CA LEU A 218 -1.49 15.17 0.90
C LEU A 218 -2.93 15.38 1.39
N LEU A 219 -3.93 14.94 0.59
CA LEU A 219 -5.33 14.93 1.02
C LEU A 219 -5.50 14.16 2.33
N ARG A 220 -4.94 12.94 2.40
CA ARG A 220 -5.13 12.09 3.56
C ARG A 220 -4.44 12.66 4.81
N GLY A 221 -3.24 13.23 4.66
CA GLY A 221 -2.57 13.90 5.77
C GLY A 221 -3.37 15.10 6.29
N ALA A 222 -3.98 15.90 5.41
CA ALA A 222 -4.83 17.02 5.82
C ALA A 222 -6.12 16.55 6.51
N ALA A 223 -6.77 15.52 5.95
CA ALA A 223 -7.99 14.94 6.51
C ALA A 223 -7.76 14.32 7.90
N ASP A 224 -6.62 13.66 8.13
CA ASP A 224 -6.27 13.04 9.41
C ASP A 224 -5.56 14.01 10.37
N ARG A 225 -5.38 15.30 10.02
CA ARG A 225 -4.58 16.29 10.79
C ARG A 225 -3.14 15.81 11.08
N ASN A 226 -2.54 15.08 10.13
CA ASN A 226 -1.17 14.56 10.23
C ASN A 226 -0.14 15.58 9.72
N TYR A 227 0.22 16.53 10.58
CA TYR A 227 1.16 17.60 10.22
C TYR A 227 2.55 17.08 9.83
N GLU A 228 3.03 15.99 10.45
CA GLU A 228 4.33 15.40 10.15
C GLU A 228 4.39 14.87 8.71
N LEU A 229 3.34 14.15 8.29
CA LEU A 229 3.24 13.64 6.92
C LEU A 229 3.21 14.79 5.91
N ILE A 230 2.41 15.83 6.16
CA ILE A 230 2.28 16.98 5.25
C ILE A 230 3.60 17.75 5.14
N GLN A 231 4.24 18.05 6.27
CA GLN A 231 5.56 18.69 6.29
C GLN A 231 6.57 17.90 5.48
N TRP A 232 6.62 16.58 5.69
CA TRP A 232 7.54 15.71 4.99
C TRP A 232 7.24 15.60 3.48
N LEU A 233 5.96 15.54 3.07
CA LEU A 233 5.58 15.55 1.65
C LEU A 233 5.96 16.87 0.97
N ILE A 234 5.72 18.01 1.62
CA ILE A 234 6.12 19.33 1.09
C ILE A 234 7.65 19.42 0.96
N GLN A 235 8.41 18.87 1.91
CA GLN A 235 9.87 18.79 1.82
C GLN A 235 10.36 17.96 0.62
N LEU A 236 9.59 16.93 0.24
CA LEU A 236 9.85 16.13 -0.96
C LEU A 236 9.45 16.85 -2.25
N GLY A 237 8.85 18.03 -2.17
CA GLY A 237 8.39 18.81 -3.32
C GLY A 237 6.97 18.50 -3.76
N ALA A 238 6.11 17.97 -2.87
CA ALA A 238 4.70 17.79 -3.16
C ALA A 238 4.04 19.12 -3.57
N SER A 239 3.29 19.10 -4.67
CA SER A 239 2.52 20.26 -5.10
C SER A 239 1.21 20.34 -4.33
N VAL A 240 1.03 21.44 -3.59
CA VAL A 240 -0.17 21.67 -2.78
C VAL A 240 -1.39 22.04 -3.64
N THR A 241 -1.15 22.56 -4.84
CA THR A 241 -2.19 23.09 -5.73
C THR A 241 -2.77 22.05 -6.68
N THR A 242 -2.16 20.87 -6.77
CA THR A 242 -2.58 19.79 -7.66
C THR A 242 -3.95 19.24 -7.26
N ASN A 243 -4.75 18.84 -8.25
CA ASN A 243 -6.12 18.32 -8.07
C ASN A 243 -7.02 19.26 -7.27
N GLU A 244 -7.30 20.44 -7.80
CA GLU A 244 -8.24 21.41 -7.22
C GLU A 244 -7.96 21.76 -5.75
N SER A 245 -6.69 21.68 -5.32
CA SER A 245 -6.33 22.06 -3.96
C SER A 245 -7.13 21.29 -2.89
N ILE A 246 -7.42 20.00 -3.13
CA ILE A 246 -8.24 19.15 -2.24
C ILE A 246 -7.72 19.10 -0.79
N ALA A 247 -6.40 19.23 -0.57
CA ALA A 247 -5.84 19.30 0.78
C ALA A 247 -6.32 20.54 1.57
N PHE A 248 -6.48 21.69 0.89
CA PHE A 248 -7.06 22.90 1.50
C PHE A 248 -8.54 22.72 1.83
N LYS A 249 -9.31 22.08 0.92
CA LYS A 249 -10.72 21.72 1.19
C LYS A 249 -10.81 20.89 2.47
N ALA A 250 -9.98 19.85 2.61
CA ALA A 250 -9.95 19.00 3.79
C ALA A 250 -9.57 19.76 5.08
N ALA A 251 -8.60 20.67 5.02
CA ALA A 251 -8.20 21.49 6.17
C ALA A 251 -9.34 22.42 6.62
N ILE A 252 -10.08 23.03 5.68
CA ILE A 252 -11.22 23.90 5.96
C ILE A 252 -12.40 23.13 6.56
N VAL A 253 -12.75 21.98 5.99
CA VAL A 253 -13.81 21.11 6.51
C VAL A 253 -13.48 20.67 7.95
N ASN A 254 -12.21 20.40 8.22
CA ASN A 254 -11.72 20.06 9.55
C ASN A 254 -11.53 21.26 10.49
N GLN A 255 -11.80 22.49 10.02
CA GLN A 255 -11.58 23.75 10.75
C GLN A 255 -10.15 23.88 11.31
N ASP A 256 -9.16 23.34 10.60
CA ASP A 256 -7.77 23.27 11.07
C ASP A 256 -6.94 24.42 10.50
N LEU A 257 -6.94 25.55 11.22
CA LEU A 257 -6.15 26.73 10.86
C LEU A 257 -4.65 26.42 10.78
N LYS A 258 -4.13 25.56 11.64
CA LYS A 258 -2.70 25.21 11.65
C LYS A 258 -2.32 24.45 10.39
N MET A 259 -3.17 23.53 9.93
CA MET A 259 -2.98 22.81 8.67
C MET A 259 -3.08 23.75 7.48
N MET A 260 -4.07 24.65 7.48
CA MET A 260 -4.22 25.67 6.43
C MET A 260 -2.95 26.54 6.31
N ARG A 261 -2.42 27.01 7.45
CA ARG A 261 -1.16 27.78 7.52
C ARG A 261 0.01 26.96 6.98
N LEU A 262 0.13 25.69 7.37
CA LEU A 262 1.20 24.81 6.92
C LEU A 262 1.19 24.59 5.39
N LEU A 263 0.01 24.41 4.80
CA LEU A 263 -0.15 24.20 3.37
C LEU A 263 0.14 25.47 2.56
N MET A 264 -0.20 26.65 3.09
CA MET A 264 -0.03 27.92 2.39
C MET A 264 1.33 28.58 2.62
N GLN A 265 1.89 28.42 3.82
CA GLN A 265 3.17 28.97 4.24
C GLN A 265 4.07 27.81 4.70
N PRO A 266 4.68 27.07 3.76
CA PRO A 266 5.68 26.09 4.14
C PRO A 266 6.81 26.81 4.91
N ASP A 267 7.13 26.33 6.11
CA ASP A 267 8.15 26.90 7.01
C ASP A 267 9.54 26.94 6.31
N GLU A 268 9.85 28.01 5.57
CA GLU A 268 11.14 28.14 4.87
C GLU A 268 12.33 28.07 5.84
N LYS A 269 12.11 28.54 7.09
CA LYS A 269 13.14 28.60 8.13
C LYS A 269 13.63 27.23 8.62
N LYS A 270 12.80 26.19 8.55
CA LYS A 270 13.15 24.85 9.06
C LYS A 270 13.85 23.98 8.02
N TYR A 271 13.67 24.27 6.73
CA TYR A 271 14.23 23.49 5.64
C TYR A 271 15.54 24.12 5.17
N GLY A 272 16.53 24.11 6.07
CA GLY A 272 17.81 24.76 5.86
C GLY A 272 18.44 24.40 4.52
N LYS A 273 18.71 25.44 3.70
CA LYS A 273 19.69 25.66 2.59
C LYS A 273 20.36 24.49 1.82
N LYS A 274 20.08 23.21 2.05
CA LYS A 274 20.94 22.08 1.66
C LYS A 274 20.60 21.40 0.34
N ARG A 275 19.58 21.86 -0.39
CA ARG A 275 19.44 21.47 -1.80
C ARG A 275 19.28 22.74 -2.63
N GLN A 276 20.43 23.26 -3.07
CA GLN A 276 20.52 23.99 -4.33
C GLN A 276 20.18 23.02 -5.48
N LEU A 277 18.95 22.52 -5.51
CA LEU A 277 18.35 22.10 -6.76
C LEU A 277 18.22 23.40 -7.55
N THR A 278 18.90 23.45 -8.67
CA THR A 278 18.98 24.50 -9.68
C THR A 278 17.59 24.83 -10.23
N VAL A 279 16.75 25.44 -9.39
CA VAL A 279 15.41 25.93 -9.74
C VAL A 279 15.52 27.44 -9.82
N THR A 280 16.05 27.91 -10.94
CA THR A 280 15.78 29.25 -11.45
C THR A 280 14.26 29.39 -11.55
N ASN A 281 13.69 30.44 -10.97
CA ASN A 281 12.24 30.75 -10.91
C ASN A 281 11.45 30.15 -9.75
N ARG A 282 11.91 30.38 -8.50
CA ARG A 282 10.99 30.37 -7.35
C ARG A 282 10.11 31.62 -7.38
N VAL A 283 9.04 31.55 -8.18
CA VAL A 283 7.91 32.50 -8.11
C VAL A 283 7.41 32.55 -6.66
N PRO A 284 7.19 33.75 -6.07
CA PRO A 284 6.68 33.91 -4.71
C PRO A 284 5.46 33.02 -4.47
N LEU A 285 5.46 32.27 -3.36
CA LEU A 285 4.43 31.27 -3.03
C LEU A 285 3.00 31.84 -3.03
N PHE A 286 2.85 33.15 -2.77
CA PHE A 286 1.55 33.81 -2.74
C PHE A 286 0.87 33.89 -4.12
N CYS A 287 1.64 33.91 -5.22
CA CYS A 287 1.09 33.95 -6.58
C CYS A 287 0.65 32.57 -7.10
N ARG A 288 0.79 31.50 -6.31
CA ARG A 288 0.54 30.12 -6.77
C ARG A 288 -0.84 29.60 -6.41
N MET A 289 -1.68 30.34 -5.71
CA MET A 289 -3.04 29.87 -5.38
C MET A 289 -4.04 30.36 -6.44
N PRO A 290 -4.38 29.54 -7.45
CA PRO A 290 -5.58 29.81 -8.24
C PRO A 290 -6.77 29.74 -7.27
N CYS A 291 -7.59 30.79 -7.24
CA CYS A 291 -8.88 30.82 -6.53
C CYS A 291 -8.86 31.13 -5.02
N ALA A 292 -8.11 32.16 -4.60
CA ALA A 292 -8.07 32.61 -3.21
C ALA A 292 -9.45 32.90 -2.57
N ARG A 293 -10.40 33.46 -3.32
CA ARG A 293 -11.77 33.80 -2.82
C ARG A 293 -12.62 32.57 -2.49
N GLN A 294 -12.49 31.49 -3.26
CA GLN A 294 -13.29 30.27 -3.06
C GLN A 294 -13.03 29.63 -1.68
N TRP A 295 -11.82 29.80 -1.14
CA TRP A 295 -11.46 29.29 0.19
C TRP A 295 -12.17 30.05 1.30
N VAL A 296 -12.35 31.36 1.16
CA VAL A 296 -13.07 32.17 2.14
C VAL A 296 -14.54 31.76 2.15
N ASP A 297 -15.15 31.62 0.98
CA ASP A 297 -16.54 31.19 0.84
C ASP A 297 -16.75 29.77 1.40
N LEU A 298 -15.84 28.84 1.11
CA LEU A 298 -15.88 27.47 1.65
C LEU A 298 -15.70 27.46 3.17
N ALA A 299 -14.81 28.30 3.71
CA ALA A 299 -14.59 28.41 5.15
C ALA A 299 -15.80 29.02 5.86
N LEU A 300 -16.47 30.00 5.27
CA LEU A 300 -17.74 30.53 5.76
C LEU A 300 -18.84 29.46 5.76
N GLN A 301 -18.95 28.68 4.67
CA GLN A 301 -19.90 27.57 4.56
C GLN A 301 -19.70 26.52 5.66
N HIS A 302 -18.45 26.21 6.01
CA HIS A 302 -18.10 25.26 7.07
C HIS A 302 -17.94 25.90 8.46
N LYS A 303 -18.32 27.18 8.63
CA LYS A 303 -18.23 27.93 9.89
C LYS A 303 -16.82 27.95 10.51
N ALA A 304 -15.79 27.91 9.67
CA ALA A 304 -14.39 27.93 10.08
C ALA A 304 -13.87 29.36 10.25
N TYR A 305 -14.43 30.11 11.22
CA TYR A 305 -14.20 31.55 11.35
C TYR A 305 -12.76 31.94 11.61
N ASP A 306 -12.00 31.11 12.34
CA ASP A 306 -10.56 31.32 12.54
C ASP A 306 -9.80 31.34 11.21
N ILE A 307 -10.20 30.47 10.28
CA ILE A 307 -9.63 30.42 8.93
C ILE A 307 -10.08 31.63 8.12
N VAL A 308 -11.35 32.00 8.19
CA VAL A 308 -11.88 33.19 7.48
C VAL A 308 -11.16 34.45 7.94
N ARG A 309 -11.10 34.68 9.25
CA ARG A 309 -10.42 35.83 9.85
C ARG A 309 -8.96 35.88 9.42
N TRP A 310 -8.28 34.74 9.47
CA TRP A 310 -6.90 34.65 9.01
C TRP A 310 -6.74 34.97 7.51
N LEU A 311 -7.63 34.46 6.65
CA LEU A 311 -7.60 34.74 5.21
C LEU A 311 -7.94 36.21 4.88
N VAL A 312 -8.84 36.84 5.64
CA VAL A 312 -9.23 38.24 5.44
C VAL A 312 -8.16 39.18 6.01
N ASP A 313 -7.85 39.04 7.30
CA ASP A 313 -7.00 39.97 8.05
C ASP A 313 -5.53 39.86 7.63
N GLU A 314 -4.97 38.64 7.60
CA GLU A 314 -3.55 38.47 7.30
C GLU A 314 -3.26 38.38 5.81
N LYS A 315 -4.22 37.88 5.01
CA LYS A 315 -4.02 37.57 3.59
C LYS A 315 -4.74 38.51 2.64
N GLY A 316 -5.57 39.41 3.16
CA GLY A 316 -6.27 40.42 2.36
C GLY A 316 -7.28 39.82 1.39
N LEU A 317 -7.78 38.61 1.65
CA LEU A 317 -8.74 37.95 0.78
C LEU A 317 -10.15 38.42 1.11
N THR A 318 -10.85 38.97 0.12
CA THR A 318 -12.23 39.41 0.29
C THR A 318 -13.20 38.25 0.02
N PRO A 319 -14.19 37.99 0.91
CA PRO A 319 -15.24 37.02 0.65
C PRO A 319 -16.10 37.44 -0.55
N SER A 320 -16.78 36.50 -1.20
CA SER A 320 -17.77 36.86 -2.21
C SER A 320 -19.02 37.45 -1.54
N LEU A 321 -19.73 38.34 -2.25
CA LEU A 321 -21.00 38.88 -1.78
C LEU A 321 -22.01 37.76 -1.45
N LYS A 322 -22.01 36.68 -2.24
CA LYS A 322 -22.85 35.50 -1.96
C LYS A 322 -22.48 34.86 -0.62
N GLY A 323 -21.19 34.72 -0.33
CA GLY A 323 -20.70 34.21 0.96
C GLY A 323 -21.15 35.08 2.12
N ILE A 324 -21.12 36.41 1.98
CA ILE A 324 -21.57 37.36 3.01
C ILE A 324 -23.08 37.23 3.24
N MET A 325 -23.90 37.25 2.18
CA MET A 325 -25.37 37.15 2.28
C MET A 325 -25.83 35.81 2.88
N ASN A 326 -25.09 34.72 2.64
CA ASN A 326 -25.36 33.41 3.24
C ASN A 326 -25.15 33.39 4.77
N LEU A 327 -24.29 34.26 5.32
CA LEU A 327 -24.11 34.39 6.77
C LEU A 327 -25.34 35.03 7.40
N GLU A 328 -25.87 36.08 6.79
CA GLU A 328 -27.07 36.78 7.28
C GLU A 328 -28.27 35.82 7.31
N SER A 329 -28.41 35.01 6.26
CA SER A 329 -29.50 34.03 6.14
C SER A 329 -29.39 32.87 7.15
N ALA A 330 -28.19 32.54 7.62
CA ALA A 330 -27.96 31.46 8.57
C ALA A 330 -28.31 31.83 10.03
N GLY A 331 -28.87 33.02 10.28
CA GLY A 331 -29.43 33.41 11.58
C GLY A 331 -28.36 33.75 12.62
N TYR A 332 -27.43 34.64 12.26
CA TYR A 332 -26.37 35.08 13.17
C TYR A 332 -26.89 35.96 14.32
N ASN A 333 -27.24 35.34 15.45
CA ASN A 333 -27.23 35.94 16.78
C ASN A 333 -25.91 35.64 17.54
N CYS A 334 -24.81 35.35 16.82
CA CYS A 334 -23.59 34.77 17.40
C CYS A 334 -22.60 35.80 18.01
N PHE A 335 -22.88 37.10 17.96
CA PHE A 335 -22.00 38.13 18.53
C PHE A 335 -22.25 38.45 20.01
N GLU A 336 -23.25 37.83 20.65
CA GLU A 336 -23.54 38.03 22.09
C GLU A 336 -23.13 36.86 23.01
N GLN A 337 -22.36 35.87 22.53
CA GLN A 337 -21.73 34.92 23.46
C GLN A 337 -20.39 35.48 23.93
N GLU A 338 -20.49 36.30 24.97
CA GLU A 338 -19.39 36.66 25.86
C GLU A 338 -18.51 35.43 26.13
N HIS A 339 -17.21 35.59 25.90
CA HIS A 339 -16.19 34.69 26.41
C HIS A 339 -16.51 34.36 27.87
N PRO A 340 -16.80 33.09 28.24
CA PRO A 340 -16.79 32.73 29.63
C PRO A 340 -15.35 32.91 30.09
N GLN A 341 -15.11 33.98 30.85
CA GLN A 341 -13.86 34.19 31.55
C GLN A 341 -13.50 32.89 32.25
N GLU A 342 -12.35 32.35 31.85
CA GLU A 342 -11.69 31.19 32.40
C GLU A 342 -11.43 31.47 33.89
N LYS A 343 -12.43 31.17 34.74
CA LYS A 343 -12.27 31.20 36.20
C LYS A 343 -11.29 30.10 36.55
N ALA A 344 -10.06 30.52 36.83
CA ALA A 344 -8.98 29.69 37.31
C ALA A 344 -9.47 28.73 38.42
N PRO A 345 -9.09 27.44 38.38
CA PRO A 345 -9.41 26.52 39.45
C PRO A 345 -8.69 26.96 40.72
N ARG A 346 -9.46 27.41 41.72
CA ARG A 346 -9.00 27.57 43.10
C ARG A 346 -8.40 26.23 43.54
N GLN A 347 -7.09 26.24 43.79
CA GLN A 347 -6.38 25.17 44.47
C GLN A 347 -7.03 24.93 45.84
N GLU A 348 -7.87 23.91 45.94
CA GLU A 348 -8.31 23.38 47.22
C GLU A 348 -7.18 22.52 47.81
N GLN A 349 -6.29 23.21 48.52
CA GLN A 349 -5.42 22.62 49.52
C GLN A 349 -6.27 21.93 50.60
N ARG A 350 -6.59 20.66 50.40
CA ARG A 350 -7.07 19.79 51.49
C ARG A 350 -6.27 18.52 51.59
N ARG A 351 -5.21 18.64 52.41
CA ARG A 351 -4.86 17.71 53.50
C ARG A 351 -5.56 16.36 53.45
N LYS A 352 -4.79 15.27 53.36
CA LYS A 352 -4.91 14.08 54.22
C LYS A 352 -3.69 13.14 54.08
N ASN A 353 -3.00 13.01 55.21
CA ASN A 353 -2.40 11.80 55.80
C ASN A 353 -1.30 11.07 54.99
N LYS A 354 -0.01 11.05 55.37
CA LYS A 354 0.64 10.73 56.65
C LYS A 354 0.14 9.40 57.26
N LYS A 355 1.05 8.42 57.36
CA LYS A 355 0.98 7.03 57.90
C LYS A 355 0.98 6.00 56.75
N ARG A 356 1.94 5.09 56.62
CA ARG A 356 2.71 4.33 57.62
C ARG A 356 4.09 3.95 57.07
N LYS A 357 5.11 4.12 57.92
CA LYS A 357 6.24 3.19 58.01
C LYS A 357 5.72 1.90 58.64
N LEU A 358 6.09 0.76 58.06
CA LEU A 358 6.69 -0.39 58.73
C LEU A 358 7.31 -1.27 57.66
#